data_AF-A0A8T4W460-F1
#
_entry.id   AF-A0A8T4W460-F1
#
_cell.length_a   1.000
_cell.length_b   1.000
_cell.length_c   1.000
_cell.angle_alpha   90.00
_cell.angle_beta   90.00
_cell.angle_gamma   90.00
#
_symmetry.space_group_name_H-M   'P 1'
#
loop_
_entity.id
_entity.type
_entity.pdbx_description
1 polymer ?
#
loop_
_entity_poly.entity_id
_entity_poly.type
_entity_poly.pdbx_seq_one_letter_code
_entity_poly.pdbx_strand_id
1 'polypeptide(L)'
;MSYTIPSDKKVISSLRRVLKKAHIVQTQRYLRELVLNELQKEKASFRVSAKRLRLLALNSSFVKVEIQSREGSPNKSLHRCPVCHYALKRVKNLTIWGGIVTIELQCPHCGYWTGKKKRIPTRYVFHYRTG
;
A
#
# COMPACT_ATOMS: atom_id res chain seq x y z
N MET A 1 -18.47 -3.05 -24.51
CA MET A 1 -18.75 -3.18 -23.07
C MET A 1 -18.40 -1.86 -22.37
N SER A 2 -19.39 -1.09 -21.96
CA SER A 2 -19.16 0.11 -21.15
C SER A 2 -18.84 -0.30 -19.71
N TYR A 3 -17.78 0.26 -19.15
CA TYR A 3 -17.46 0.13 -17.73
C TYR A 3 -17.43 1.53 -17.13
N THR A 4 -17.83 1.62 -15.87
CA THR A 4 -17.81 2.87 -15.14
C THR A 4 -16.63 2.89 -14.18
N ILE A 5 -15.95 4.03 -14.10
CA ILE A 5 -14.92 4.26 -13.10
C ILE A 5 -15.63 4.78 -11.84
N PRO A 6 -15.66 4.04 -10.73
CA PRO A 6 -16.32 4.50 -9.51
C PRO A 6 -15.55 5.69 -8.91
N SER A 7 -16.25 6.55 -8.16
CA SER A 7 -15.62 7.63 -7.39
C SER A 7 -14.83 7.09 -6.19
N ASP A 8 -13.84 7.85 -5.72
CA ASP A 8 -13.01 7.43 -4.57
C ASP A 8 -13.85 7.20 -3.31
N LYS A 9 -14.83 8.08 -3.03
CA LYS A 9 -15.76 7.93 -1.90
C LYS A 9 -16.50 6.58 -1.95
N LYS A 10 -16.94 6.16 -3.14
CA LYS A 10 -17.63 4.90 -3.34
C LYS A 10 -16.72 3.69 -3.14
N VAL A 11 -15.48 3.75 -3.64
CA VAL A 11 -14.50 2.68 -3.42
C VAL A 11 -14.15 2.56 -1.94
N ILE A 12 -13.99 3.69 -1.23
CA ILE A 12 -13.69 3.72 0.21
C ILE A 12 -14.84 3.13 1.04
N SER A 13 -16.10 3.46 0.70
CA SER A 13 -17.26 2.92 1.42
C SER A 13 -17.41 1.41 1.23
N SER A 14 -17.20 0.90 0.00
CA SER A 14 -17.18 -0.55 -0.27
C SER A 14 -15.99 -1.24 0.39
N LEU A 15 -14.79 -0.63 0.37
CA LEU A 15 -13.61 -1.13 1.06
C LEU A 15 -13.87 -1.28 2.57
N ARG A 16 -14.53 -0.31 3.20
CA ARG A 16 -14.91 -0.37 4.61
C ARG A 16 -15.86 -1.53 4.89
N ARG A 17 -16.89 -1.74 4.06
CA ARG A 17 -17.83 -2.87 4.23
C ARG A 17 -17.14 -4.22 4.12
N VAL A 18 -16.26 -4.37 3.13
CA VAL A 18 -15.48 -5.60 2.92
C VAL A 18 -14.58 -5.88 4.11
N LEU A 19 -13.79 -4.90 4.56
CA LEU A 19 -12.86 -5.09 5.66
C LEU A 19 -13.55 -5.25 7.01
N LYS A 20 -14.71 -4.61 7.23
CA LYS A 20 -15.52 -4.84 8.45
C LYS A 20 -16.03 -6.28 8.55
N LYS A 21 -16.26 -6.95 7.42
CA LYS A 21 -16.67 -8.38 7.38
C LYS A 21 -15.45 -9.30 7.49
N ALA A 22 -14.47 -9.13 6.61
CA ALA A 22 -13.32 -10.04 6.52
C ALA A 22 -12.30 -9.86 7.65
N HIS A 23 -12.24 -8.68 8.28
CA HIS A 23 -11.24 -8.23 9.27
C HIS A 23 -9.80 -8.16 8.72
N ILE A 24 -9.32 -9.22 8.07
CA ILE A 24 -7.99 -9.32 7.48
C ILE A 24 -8.10 -9.85 6.05
N VAL A 25 -7.40 -9.21 5.11
CA VAL A 25 -7.31 -9.65 3.72
C VAL A 25 -5.86 -9.76 3.32
N GLN A 26 -5.40 -10.98 3.02
CA GLN A 26 -3.97 -11.25 2.91
C GLN A 26 -3.34 -10.86 1.55
N THR A 27 -4.11 -10.55 0.52
CA THR A 27 -3.54 -10.16 -0.78
C THR A 27 -4.29 -9.00 -1.42
N GLN A 28 -3.57 -8.20 -2.20
CA GLN A 28 -4.13 -7.10 -2.97
C GLN A 28 -5.09 -7.56 -4.07
N ARG A 29 -4.84 -8.74 -4.66
CA ARG A 29 -5.73 -9.34 -5.66
C ARG A 29 -7.06 -9.73 -5.02
N TYR A 30 -7.01 -10.45 -3.90
CA TYR A 30 -8.22 -10.89 -3.21
C TYR A 30 -9.04 -9.71 -2.67
N LEU A 31 -8.39 -8.68 -2.12
CA LEU A 31 -9.09 -7.45 -1.72
C LEU A 31 -9.84 -6.79 -2.89
N ARG A 32 -9.20 -6.74 -4.06
CA ARG A 32 -9.80 -6.17 -5.27
C ARG A 32 -11.02 -6.96 -5.70
N GLU A 33 -10.95 -8.29 -5.70
CA GLU A 33 -12.07 -9.16 -6.04
C GLU A 33 -13.25 -8.93 -5.09
N LEU A 34 -13.01 -8.90 -3.77
CA LEU A 34 -14.05 -8.62 -2.77
C LEU A 34 -14.70 -7.24 -2.95
N VAL A 35 -13.90 -6.19 -3.21
CA VAL A 35 -14.41 -4.83 -3.40
C VAL A 35 -15.20 -4.71 -4.72
N LEU A 36 -14.76 -5.38 -5.79
CA LEU A 36 -15.50 -5.42 -7.05
C LEU A 36 -16.84 -6.15 -6.88
N ASN A 37 -16.86 -7.28 -6.20
CA ASN A 37 -18.09 -8.02 -5.90
C ASN A 37 -19.07 -7.16 -5.08
N GLU A 38 -18.58 -6.39 -4.10
CA GLU A 38 -19.43 -5.48 -3.33
C GLU A 38 -19.96 -4.31 -4.18
N LEU A 39 -19.16 -3.76 -5.10
CA LEU A 39 -19.58 -2.67 -5.99
C LEU A 39 -20.59 -3.11 -7.06
N GLN A 40 -20.49 -4.35 -7.55
CA GLN A 40 -21.36 -4.87 -8.61
C GLN A 40 -22.80 -5.17 -8.14
N LYS A 41 -23.04 -5.24 -6.83
CA LYS A 41 -24.40 -5.35 -6.26
C LYS A 41 -25.33 -4.23 -6.72
N GLU A 42 -24.77 -3.10 -7.12
CA GLU A 42 -25.51 -1.93 -7.61
C GLU A 42 -25.79 -1.96 -9.13
N LYS A 43 -25.77 -3.15 -9.76
CA LYS A 43 -26.10 -3.42 -11.18
C LYS A 43 -25.29 -2.62 -12.21
N ALA A 44 -24.13 -2.09 -11.83
CA ALA A 44 -23.22 -1.37 -12.72
C ALA A 44 -21.86 -2.08 -12.85
N SER A 45 -21.32 -2.08 -14.07
CA SER A 45 -20.02 -2.68 -14.38
C SER A 45 -18.89 -1.75 -13.95
N PHE A 46 -18.40 -1.92 -12.71
CA PHE A 46 -17.29 -1.13 -12.18
C PHE A 46 -15.92 -1.77 -12.44
N ARG A 47 -14.92 -0.94 -12.74
CA ARG A 47 -13.50 -1.34 -12.75
C ARG A 47 -12.67 -0.51 -11.78
N VAL A 48 -11.87 -1.19 -10.97
CA VAL A 48 -10.89 -0.58 -10.06
C VAL A 48 -9.56 -1.28 -10.23
N SER A 49 -8.48 -0.51 -10.41
CA SER A 49 -7.13 -1.05 -10.49
C SER A 49 -6.59 -1.40 -9.11
N ALA A 50 -5.75 -2.44 -9.05
CA ALA A 50 -5.10 -2.83 -7.80
C ALA A 50 -4.32 -1.65 -7.19
N LYS A 51 -3.54 -0.92 -8.02
CA LYS A 51 -2.76 0.25 -7.57
C LYS A 51 -3.64 1.30 -6.91
N ARG A 52 -4.77 1.69 -7.54
CA ARG A 52 -5.69 2.68 -6.98
C ARG A 52 -6.28 2.22 -5.65
N LEU A 53 -6.72 0.96 -5.57
CA LEU A 53 -7.26 0.40 -4.33
C LEU A 53 -6.22 0.42 -3.19
N ARG A 54 -4.96 0.08 -3.49
CA ARG A 54 -3.86 0.14 -2.51
C ARG A 54 -3.61 1.56 -2.00
N LEU A 55 -3.60 2.56 -2.90
CA LEU A 55 -3.41 3.95 -2.50
C LEU A 55 -4.57 4.44 -1.62
N LEU A 56 -5.82 4.14 -1.98
CA LEU A 56 -6.99 4.49 -1.18
C LEU A 56 -6.96 3.82 0.19
N ALA A 57 -6.56 2.54 0.26
CA ALA A 57 -6.41 1.83 1.52
C ALA A 57 -5.32 2.44 2.41
N LEU A 58 -4.17 2.83 1.84
CA LEU A 58 -3.09 3.50 2.59
C LEU A 58 -3.53 4.86 3.17
N ASN A 59 -4.41 5.57 2.46
CA ASN A 59 -4.91 6.88 2.88
C ASN A 59 -6.12 6.77 3.83
N SER A 60 -6.61 5.56 4.09
CA SER A 60 -7.79 5.33 4.92
C SER A 60 -7.36 5.07 6.37
N SER A 61 -7.84 5.89 7.30
CA SER A 61 -7.51 5.77 8.73
C SER A 61 -7.91 4.42 9.35
N PHE A 62 -8.96 3.79 8.83
CA PHE A 62 -9.53 2.52 9.30
C PHE A 62 -8.82 1.28 8.72
N VAL A 63 -7.74 1.44 7.95
CA VAL A 63 -6.99 0.33 7.37
C VAL A 63 -5.54 0.40 7.80
N LYS A 64 -5.01 -0.69 8.34
CA LYS A 64 -3.57 -0.89 8.50
C LYS A 64 -3.07 -1.76 7.36
N VAL A 65 -2.17 -1.22 6.55
CA VAL A 65 -1.54 -1.97 5.44
C VAL A 65 -0.18 -2.46 5.89
N GLU A 66 -0.02 -3.78 5.94
CA GLU A 66 1.27 -4.42 6.19
C GLU A 66 1.95 -4.73 4.86
N ILE A 67 3.21 -4.33 4.74
CA ILE A 67 4.00 -4.45 3.51
C ILE A 67 5.04 -5.54 3.70
N GLN A 68 4.74 -6.73 3.16
CA GLN A 68 5.69 -7.83 3.15
C GLN A 68 6.64 -7.67 1.97
N SER A 69 7.93 -7.78 2.27
CA SER A 69 9.01 -7.48 1.34
C SER A 69 9.98 -8.64 1.28
N ARG A 70 10.59 -8.87 0.11
CA ARG A 70 11.77 -9.72 -0.03
C ARG A 70 13.03 -8.89 -0.19
N GLU A 71 14.18 -9.47 0.11
CA GLU A 71 15.45 -8.85 -0.25
C GLU A 71 15.69 -8.93 -1.77
N GLY A 72 16.26 -7.87 -2.32
CA GLY A 72 16.63 -7.76 -3.73
C GLY A 72 18.02 -7.17 -3.92
N SER A 73 18.41 -6.96 -5.17
CA SER A 73 19.75 -6.48 -5.50
C SER A 73 20.01 -5.05 -5.01
N PRO A 74 21.20 -4.76 -4.47
CA PRO A 74 21.54 -3.46 -3.91
C PRO A 74 21.77 -2.36 -4.97
N ASN A 75 22.04 -2.73 -6.22
CA ASN A 75 22.56 -1.83 -7.25
C ASN A 75 21.53 -0.89 -7.92
N LYS A 76 20.26 -0.83 -7.45
CA LYS A 76 19.26 0.10 -7.99
C LYS A 76 18.92 1.19 -6.99
N SER A 77 19.29 2.43 -7.30
CA SER A 77 18.86 3.61 -6.53
C SER A 77 17.33 3.72 -6.49
N LEU A 78 16.81 4.13 -5.33
CA LEU A 78 15.37 4.35 -5.11
C LEU A 78 15.18 5.80 -4.68
N HIS A 79 14.56 6.60 -5.55
CA HIS A 79 14.17 7.98 -5.22
C HIS A 79 12.70 8.07 -4.80
N ARG A 80 11.85 7.18 -5.32
CA ARG A 80 10.42 7.12 -5.05
C ARG A 80 10.05 5.80 -4.39
N CYS A 81 9.05 5.85 -3.50
CA CYS A 81 8.52 4.68 -2.83
C CYS A 81 7.87 3.72 -3.83
N PRO A 82 8.24 2.43 -3.86
CA PRO A 82 7.62 1.45 -4.77
C PRO A 82 6.14 1.17 -4.44
N VAL A 83 5.70 1.50 -3.22
CA VAL A 83 4.34 1.25 -2.75
C VAL A 83 3.40 2.41 -3.10
N CYS A 84 3.72 3.63 -2.66
CA CYS A 84 2.86 4.81 -2.81
C CYS A 84 3.41 5.89 -3.76
N HIS A 85 4.62 5.72 -4.30
CA HIS A 85 5.31 6.67 -5.19
C HIS A 85 5.72 8.01 -4.57
N TYR A 86 5.51 8.19 -3.25
CA TYR A 86 5.98 9.34 -2.49
C TYR A 86 7.52 9.39 -2.45
N ALA A 87 8.09 10.58 -2.28
CA ALA A 87 9.55 10.77 -2.17
C ALA A 87 10.09 10.10 -0.89
N LEU A 88 11.20 9.36 -1.01
CA LEU A 88 11.84 8.71 0.13
C LEU A 88 12.75 9.70 0.87
N LYS A 89 12.67 9.69 2.21
CA LYS A 89 13.58 10.44 3.07
C LYS A 89 14.78 9.58 3.42
N ARG A 90 15.97 10.16 3.41
CA ARG A 90 17.21 9.52 3.87
C ARG A 90 17.30 9.63 5.38
N VAL A 91 17.38 8.50 6.04
CA VAL A 91 17.70 8.44 7.47
C VAL A 91 19.21 8.29 7.59
N LYS A 92 19.80 9.24 8.29
CA LYS A 92 21.25 9.35 8.47
C LYS A 92 21.60 9.04 9.91
N ASN A 93 22.80 8.51 10.12
CA ASN A 93 23.36 8.32 11.44
C ASN A 93 24.80 8.83 11.50
N LEU A 94 25.25 9.15 12.71
CA LEU A 94 26.63 9.50 12.99
C LEU A 94 27.45 8.22 13.19
N THR A 95 28.63 8.17 12.59
CA THR A 95 29.62 7.13 12.86
C THR A 95 30.40 7.50 14.11
N ILE A 96 31.04 6.50 14.72
CA ILE A 96 31.94 6.68 15.88
C ILE A 96 33.07 7.70 15.61
N TRP A 97 33.42 7.95 14.35
CA TRP A 97 34.44 8.92 13.93
C TRP A 97 33.85 10.28 13.51
N GLY A 98 32.56 10.54 13.78
CA GLY A 98 31.88 11.80 13.45
C GLY A 98 31.42 11.94 12.00
N GLY A 99 31.55 10.90 11.17
CA GLY A 99 31.05 10.90 9.79
C GLY A 99 29.54 10.67 9.72
N ILE A 100 28.87 11.18 8.68
CA ILE A 100 27.42 10.99 8.48
C ILE A 100 27.19 9.95 7.38
N VAL A 101 26.54 8.83 7.73
CA VAL A 101 26.18 7.76 6.78
C VAL A 101 24.68 7.62 6.65
N THR A 102 24.19 7.34 5.44
CA THR A 102 22.77 7.00 5.23
C THR A 102 22.58 5.52 5.54
N ILE A 103 21.78 5.21 6.56
CA ILE A 103 21.49 3.82 6.95
C ILE A 103 20.32 3.28 6.12
N GLU A 104 19.29 4.10 5.93
CA GLU A 104 18.05 3.67 5.29
C GLU A 104 17.33 4.79 4.53
N LEU A 105 16.41 4.38 3.67
CA LEU A 105 15.44 5.21 2.99
C LEU A 105 14.05 4.85 3.50
N GLN A 106 13.36 5.83 4.08
CA GLN A 106 12.03 5.64 4.65
C GLN A 106 10.99 6.50 3.90
N CYS A 107 9.82 5.92 3.67
CA CYS A 107 8.67 6.62 3.14
C CYS A 107 7.83 7.19 4.30
N PRO A 108 7.70 8.52 4.41
CA PRO A 108 6.92 9.13 5.49
C PRO A 108 5.41 8.91 5.33
N HIS A 109 4.95 8.50 4.14
CA HIS A 109 3.54 8.37 3.82
C HIS A 109 2.97 6.97 4.10
N CYS A 110 3.64 5.91 3.65
CA CYS A 110 3.14 4.54 3.79
C CYS A 110 3.97 3.67 4.74
N GLY A 111 5.00 4.22 5.39
CA GLY A 111 5.87 3.48 6.30
C GLY A 111 6.79 2.44 5.63
N TYR A 112 6.84 2.40 4.30
CA TYR A 112 7.81 1.54 3.60
C TYR A 112 9.23 2.04 3.89
N TRP A 113 10.15 1.13 4.17
CA TRP A 113 11.56 1.45 4.37
C TRP A 113 12.45 0.45 3.64
N THR A 114 13.68 0.85 3.34
CA THR A 114 14.71 -0.01 2.75
C THR A 114 16.10 0.42 3.20
N GLY A 115 16.98 -0.54 3.49
CA GLY A 115 18.37 -0.28 3.88
C GLY A 115 19.35 -0.57 2.74
N LYS A 116 20.56 -1.02 3.11
CA LYS A 116 21.64 -1.42 2.19
C LYS A 116 21.19 -2.46 1.15
N LYS A 117 20.43 -3.48 1.58
CA LYS A 117 19.73 -4.38 0.68
C LYS A 117 18.35 -3.83 0.35
N LYS A 118 18.00 -3.85 -0.93
CA LYS A 118 16.71 -3.35 -1.42
C LYS A 118 15.58 -4.24 -0.93
N ARG A 119 14.60 -3.68 -0.21
CA ARG A 119 13.36 -4.38 0.17
C ARG A 119 12.35 -4.27 -0.97
N ILE A 120 12.05 -5.35 -1.68
CA ILE A 120 11.07 -5.33 -2.78
C ILE A 120 9.70 -5.75 -2.22
N PRO A 121 8.66 -4.89 -2.25
CA PRO A 121 7.32 -5.28 -1.83
C PRO A 121 6.78 -6.41 -2.69
N THR A 122 6.35 -7.50 -2.05
CA THR A 122 5.80 -8.69 -2.72
C THR A 122 4.33 -8.90 -2.40
N ARG A 123 3.93 -8.63 -1.15
CA ARG A 123 2.57 -8.87 -0.68
C ARG A 123 2.11 -7.73 0.22
N TYR A 124 0.82 -7.43 0.12
CA TYR A 124 0.13 -6.44 0.95
C TYR A 124 -0.98 -7.14 1.71
N VAL A 125 -0.93 -7.05 3.03
CA VAL A 125 -1.97 -7.55 3.94
C VAL A 125 -2.73 -6.33 4.47
N PHE A 126 -4.05 -6.39 4.41
CA PHE A 126 -4.93 -5.30 4.80
C PHE A 126 -5.68 -5.72 6.06
N HIS A 127 -5.49 -4.97 7.13
CA HIS A 127 -6.14 -5.20 8.42
C HIS A 127 -7.14 -4.09 8.67
N TYR A 128 -8.36 -4.46 9.08
CA TYR A 128 -9.35 -3.52 9.58
C TYR A 128 -8.92 -3.02 10.95
N ARG A 129 -8.80 -1.70 11.12
CA ARG A 129 -8.61 -1.11 12.43
C ARG A 129 -9.98 -1.00 13.09
N THR A 130 -10.20 -1.85 14.09
CA THR A 130 -11.23 -1.60 15.10
C THR A 130 -10.77 -0.38 15.88
N GLY A 131 -11.37 0.77 15.57
CA GLY A 131 -11.27 1.95 16.43
C GLY A 131 -12.04 1.73 17.72
#